data_AF-A0A6A6MPT7-F1
#
_entry.id   AF-A0A6A6MPT7-F1
#
_cell.length_a   1.000
_cell.length_b   1.000
_cell.length_c   1.000
_cell.angle_alpha   90.00
_cell.angle_beta   90.00
_cell.angle_gamma   90.00
#
_symmetry.space_group_name_H-M   'P 1'
#
loop_
_entity.id
_entity.type
_entity.pdbx_description
1 polymer ?
#
loop_
_entity_poly.entity_id
_entity_poly.type
_entity_poly.pdbx_seq_one_letter_code
_entity_poly.pdbx_strand_id
1 'polypeptide(L)'
;MAYTFTAMSSVGSLAAANGCVMDKKLASSNRLSSFASISGSSLGRRQNVVLRRPPSPKVFAMAKELHFNKDGSAIKKLQTGVNKLADLVGVTLGPKGRNVVLESKYGSPKIVNDGVTVAKEVELEDPVENIGAKLVRQAAAKTNDLAGDGTTTSVVLAQGLIAEGVKVVAAGANPVLITRGIEKTTKALVNELKSMSKEVEDSELADVAAVSAGKTMKWGT
;
A
#
# COMPACT_ATOMS: atom_id res chain seq x y z
N MET A 1 -3.81 -22.41 52.23
CA MET A 1 -4.01 -23.87 52.38
C MET A 1 -3.82 -24.51 51.02
N ALA A 2 -2.61 -25.02 50.81
CA ALA A 2 -2.24 -25.80 49.65
C ALA A 2 -2.57 -27.27 49.97
N TYR A 3 -3.12 -28.00 49.00
CA TYR A 3 -3.16 -29.46 49.04
C TYR A 3 -2.26 -29.98 47.92
N THR A 4 -1.10 -30.42 48.38
CA THR A 4 -0.16 -31.36 47.78
C THR A 4 -0.75 -32.78 47.82
N PHE A 5 -0.35 -33.63 46.86
CA PHE A 5 0.26 -34.96 47.01
C PHE A 5 0.07 -35.72 45.67
N THR A 6 1.07 -36.14 44.88
CA THR A 6 2.24 -37.04 45.06
C THR A 6 1.98 -38.26 44.15
N ALA A 7 2.62 -38.40 43.00
CA ALA A 7 3.97 -38.91 42.70
C ALA A 7 3.96 -40.40 42.29
N MET A 8 4.78 -40.76 41.29
CA MET A 8 5.73 -41.89 41.24
C MET A 8 6.23 -42.04 39.78
N SER A 9 7.52 -41.76 39.56
CA SER A 9 8.61 -42.69 39.14
C SER A 9 8.55 -43.04 37.65
N SER A 10 9.61 -43.20 36.86
CA SER A 10 10.97 -43.68 37.09
C SER A 10 11.81 -43.44 35.81
N VAL A 11 13.06 -42.98 35.98
CA VAL A 11 14.32 -43.38 35.30
C VAL A 11 14.35 -43.63 33.77
N GLY A 12 15.28 -42.97 33.06
CA GLY A 12 15.98 -43.62 31.93
C GLY A 12 16.35 -42.76 30.71
N SER A 13 17.54 -42.14 30.78
CA SER A 13 18.60 -41.94 29.77
C SER A 13 18.41 -42.20 28.24
N LEU A 14 19.11 -41.34 27.48
CA LEU A 14 19.87 -41.57 26.22
C LEU A 14 19.20 -41.47 24.82
N ALA A 15 19.70 -40.48 24.08
CA ALA A 15 20.25 -40.53 22.72
C ALA A 15 19.38 -40.88 21.48
N ALA A 16 19.29 -39.86 20.62
CA ALA A 16 19.31 -39.82 19.14
C ALA A 16 19.18 -41.11 18.31
N ALA A 17 18.32 -41.06 17.27
CA ALA A 17 18.69 -41.40 15.89
C ALA A 17 17.57 -41.05 14.88
N ASN A 18 18.00 -40.59 13.71
CA ASN A 18 17.22 -40.41 12.48
C ASN A 18 16.56 -41.72 12.01
N GLY A 19 15.40 -41.60 11.35
CA GLY A 19 14.74 -42.73 10.68
C GLY A 19 13.88 -42.27 9.51
N CYS A 20 14.48 -42.32 8.32
CA CYS A 20 13.85 -42.24 7.01
C CYS A 20 12.80 -43.35 6.84
N VAL A 21 11.63 -43.03 6.27
CA VAL A 21 10.72 -44.02 5.69
C VAL A 21 10.27 -43.51 4.32
N MET A 22 10.69 -44.25 3.28
CA MET A 22 10.15 -44.23 1.93
C MET A 22 9.12 -45.35 1.77
N ASP A 23 8.26 -45.18 0.76
CA ASP A 23 7.53 -46.17 -0.05
C ASP A 23 6.01 -45.95 -0.01
N LYS A 24 5.21 -46.05 -1.08
CA LYS A 24 5.36 -46.35 -2.52
C LYS A 24 3.97 -46.23 -3.19
N LYS A 25 3.97 -46.26 -4.53
CA LYS A 25 2.85 -46.59 -5.48
C LYS A 25 1.88 -45.44 -5.84
N LEU A 26 1.44 -45.22 -7.09
CA LEU A 26 1.58 -45.96 -8.36
C LEU A 26 1.21 -45.06 -9.57
N ALA A 27 1.91 -45.28 -10.71
CA ALA A 27 1.46 -45.28 -12.13
C ALA A 27 0.96 -43.96 -12.79
N SER A 28 1.16 -43.67 -14.08
CA SER A 28 1.30 -44.55 -15.26
C SER A 28 1.87 -43.85 -16.52
N SER A 29 2.67 -44.60 -17.28
CA SER A 29 2.70 -44.75 -18.76
C SER A 29 3.06 -43.60 -19.71
N ASN A 30 4.18 -43.73 -20.46
CA ASN A 30 4.15 -44.27 -21.85
C ASN A 30 5.56 -44.34 -22.53
N ARG A 31 5.88 -45.55 -23.04
CA ARG A 31 6.59 -45.94 -24.30
C ARG A 31 7.97 -45.33 -24.64
N LEU A 32 9.07 -46.11 -24.68
CA LEU A 32 9.64 -46.90 -25.82
C LEU A 32 9.79 -46.04 -27.10
N SER A 33 10.94 -45.86 -27.77
CA SER A 33 12.08 -46.70 -28.16
C SER A 33 13.24 -45.74 -28.61
N SER A 34 14.51 -46.06 -28.88
CA SER A 34 15.12 -47.15 -29.66
C SER A 34 16.65 -47.16 -29.45
N PHE A 35 17.18 -48.37 -29.43
CA PHE A 35 18.54 -48.85 -29.74
C PHE A 35 19.34 -48.06 -30.81
N ALA A 36 20.63 -47.81 -30.55
CA ALA A 36 21.72 -47.89 -31.53
C ALA A 36 23.08 -47.93 -30.81
N SER A 37 23.70 -49.10 -30.87
CA SER A 37 25.09 -49.38 -30.53
C SER A 37 25.98 -49.15 -31.75
N ILE A 38 27.11 -48.44 -31.62
CA ILE A 38 28.33 -48.56 -32.46
C ILE A 38 29.56 -48.17 -31.61
N SER A 39 30.36 -49.19 -31.29
CA SER A 39 31.81 -49.34 -31.47
C SER A 39 32.76 -48.12 -31.51
N GLY A 40 33.83 -48.21 -30.70
CA GLY A 40 35.21 -48.18 -31.22
C GLY A 40 35.98 -46.86 -31.28
N SER A 41 36.83 -46.64 -30.26
CA SER A 41 38.21 -46.09 -30.30
C SER A 41 38.54 -44.83 -31.13
N SER A 42 39.07 -43.79 -30.48
CA SER A 42 40.46 -43.29 -30.70
C SER A 42 40.74 -41.98 -29.94
N LEU A 43 42.02 -41.80 -29.59
CA LEU A 43 42.58 -40.67 -28.85
C LEU A 43 42.29 -39.31 -29.51
N GLY A 44 41.92 -38.31 -28.70
CA GLY A 44 41.79 -36.92 -29.13
C GLY A 44 41.90 -35.91 -27.98
N ARG A 45 43.14 -35.45 -27.72
CA ARG A 45 43.52 -34.11 -27.24
C ARG A 45 42.51 -33.34 -26.38
N ARG A 46 42.65 -33.40 -25.04
CA ARG A 46 42.03 -32.45 -24.10
C ARG A 46 42.45 -31.03 -24.45
N GLN A 47 41.56 -30.24 -25.06
CA GLN A 47 41.69 -28.79 -25.10
C GLN A 47 41.20 -28.25 -23.76
N ASN A 48 42.07 -27.56 -23.02
CA ASN A 48 41.67 -26.78 -21.85
C ASN A 48 40.78 -25.62 -22.32
N VAL A 49 39.47 -25.76 -22.18
CA VAL A 49 38.54 -24.64 -22.33
C VAL A 49 38.62 -23.82 -21.05
N VAL A 50 39.40 -22.72 -21.09
CA VAL A 50 39.40 -21.72 -20.01
C VAL A 50 38.05 -21.01 -20.04
N LEU A 51 37.16 -21.38 -19.11
CA LEU A 51 35.91 -20.67 -18.88
C LEU A 51 36.24 -19.24 -18.43
N ARG A 52 36.11 -18.27 -19.35
CA ARG A 52 36.14 -16.86 -19.01
C ARG A 52 34.93 -16.57 -18.14
N ARG A 53 35.16 -16.31 -16.84
CA ARG A 53 34.12 -15.79 -15.95
C ARG A 53 33.58 -14.49 -16.54
N PRO A 54 32.25 -14.34 -16.76
CA PRO A 54 31.69 -13.06 -17.12
C PRO A 54 31.97 -12.05 -16.00
N PRO A 55 32.23 -10.76 -16.32
CA PRO A 55 32.40 -9.74 -15.30
C PRO A 55 31.13 -9.65 -14.45
N SER A 56 31.30 -9.74 -13.12
CA SER A 56 30.22 -9.57 -12.16
C SER A 56 29.48 -8.25 -12.40
N PRO A 57 28.14 -8.22 -12.40
CA PRO A 57 27.41 -6.97 -12.57
C PRO A 57 27.79 -6.02 -11.43
N LYS A 58 28.39 -4.88 -11.78
CA LYS A 58 28.61 -3.79 -10.83
C LYS A 58 27.25 -3.23 -10.46
N VAL A 59 26.76 -3.57 -9.27
CA VAL A 59 25.56 -2.94 -8.70
C VAL A 59 25.94 -1.51 -8.34
N PHE A 60 25.58 -0.55 -9.19
CA PHE A 60 25.62 0.87 -8.85
C PHE A 60 24.41 1.19 -7.97
N ALA A 61 24.52 0.89 -6.68
CA ALA A 61 23.57 1.41 -5.72
C ALA A 61 24.00 2.84 -5.34
N MET A 62 23.17 3.83 -5.67
CA MET A 62 23.30 5.16 -5.11
C MET A 62 23.15 5.09 -3.58
N ALA A 63 23.95 5.90 -2.86
CA ALA A 63 23.84 5.99 -1.41
C ALA A 63 22.43 6.47 -1.02
N LYS A 64 21.82 5.80 -0.05
CA LYS A 64 20.51 6.18 0.48
C LYS A 64 20.68 7.12 1.66
N GLU A 65 19.95 8.23 1.64
CA GLU A 65 19.85 9.12 2.80
C GLU A 65 18.94 8.48 3.86
N LEU A 66 19.37 8.50 5.13
CA LEU A 66 18.65 7.91 6.25
C LEU A 66 18.21 9.02 7.22
N HIS A 67 16.91 9.26 7.31
CA HIS A 67 16.33 10.18 8.28
C HIS A 67 15.82 9.42 9.49
N PHE A 68 16.36 9.74 10.66
CA PHE A 68 15.90 9.19 11.93
C PHE A 68 14.99 10.18 12.64
N ASN A 69 13.92 9.65 13.24
CA ASN A 69 12.97 10.43 14.01
C ASN A 69 13.44 10.64 15.46
N LYS A 70 14.66 11.18 15.65
CA LYS A 70 15.19 11.47 17.01
C LYS A 70 14.58 12.75 17.59
N ASP A 71 14.38 13.77 16.75
CA ASP A 71 13.95 15.11 17.17
C ASP A 71 12.56 15.51 16.63
N GLY A 72 11.81 14.56 16.04
CA GLY A 72 10.54 14.87 15.37
C GLY A 72 10.69 15.60 14.02
N SER A 73 11.92 15.94 13.61
CA SER A 73 12.21 16.70 12.40
C SER A 73 11.75 16.00 11.12
N ALA A 74 11.94 14.67 11.04
CA ALA A 74 11.48 13.85 9.92
C ALA A 74 9.94 13.87 9.78
N ILE A 75 9.23 13.77 10.90
CA ILE A 75 7.75 13.84 10.93
C ILE A 75 7.28 15.23 10.48
N LYS A 76 7.93 16.30 10.95
CA LYS A 76 7.59 17.67 10.52
C LYS A 76 7.78 17.87 9.02
N LYS A 77 8.87 17.37 8.44
CA LYS A 77 9.07 17.41 6.98
C LYS A 77 7.97 16.65 6.23
N LEU A 78 7.63 15.43 6.68
CA LEU A 78 6.52 14.67 6.09
C LEU A 78 5.20 15.45 6.17
N GLN A 79 4.93 16.07 7.33
CA GLN A 79 3.76 16.91 7.54
C GLN A 79 3.73 18.12 6.59
N THR A 80 4.87 18.80 6.38
CA THR A 80 4.97 19.90 5.41
C THR A 80 4.58 19.45 4.01
N GLY A 81 5.05 18.28 3.57
CA GLY A 81 4.68 17.72 2.27
C GLY A 81 3.19 17.41 2.14
N VAL A 82 2.59 16.86 3.19
CA VAL A 82 1.14 16.62 3.26
C VAL A 82 0.36 17.93 3.20
N ASN A 83 0.78 18.94 3.96
CA ASN A 83 0.13 20.25 3.98
C ASN A 83 0.17 20.89 2.59
N LYS A 84 1.32 20.90 1.90
CA LYS A 84 1.43 21.45 0.54
C LYS A 84 0.44 20.81 -0.44
N LEU A 85 0.29 19.48 -0.39
CA LEU A 85 -0.68 18.77 -1.21
C LEU A 85 -2.12 19.14 -0.82
N ALA A 86 -2.41 19.15 0.47
CA ALA A 86 -3.76 19.37 0.97
C ALA A 86 -4.23 20.81 0.82
N ASP A 87 -3.34 21.80 0.94
CA ASP A 87 -3.66 23.21 0.72
C ASP A 87 -4.01 23.45 -0.76
N LEU A 88 -3.33 22.76 -1.68
CA LEU A 88 -3.63 22.84 -3.12
C LEU A 88 -4.93 22.13 -3.49
N VAL A 89 -5.18 20.95 -2.93
CA VAL A 89 -6.41 20.19 -3.21
C VAL A 89 -7.61 20.81 -2.46
N GLY A 90 -7.39 21.40 -1.30
CA GLY A 90 -8.43 22.01 -0.48
C GLY A 90 -9.10 23.21 -1.13
N VAL A 91 -8.40 23.95 -2.02
CA VAL A 91 -9.02 25.07 -2.74
C VAL A 91 -10.06 24.64 -3.78
N THR A 92 -10.01 23.38 -4.24
CA THR A 92 -11.00 22.83 -5.19
C THR A 92 -12.22 22.24 -4.50
N LEU A 93 -12.24 22.19 -3.16
CA LEU A 93 -13.36 21.62 -2.40
C LEU A 93 -14.60 22.54 -2.43
N GLY A 94 -15.77 21.93 -2.66
CA GLY A 94 -17.07 22.57 -2.53
C GLY A 94 -17.63 23.17 -3.83
N PRO A 95 -18.91 23.62 -3.82
CA PRO A 95 -19.61 24.11 -5.02
C PRO A 95 -19.04 25.43 -5.57
N LYS A 96 -18.25 26.16 -4.77
CA LYS A 96 -17.51 27.36 -5.17
C LYS A 96 -16.00 27.13 -5.11
N GLY A 97 -15.56 25.92 -5.46
CA GLY A 97 -14.14 25.58 -5.58
C GLY A 97 -13.43 26.53 -6.56
N ARG A 98 -12.17 26.83 -6.30
CA ARG A 98 -11.32 27.67 -7.14
C ARG A 98 -10.59 26.82 -8.17
N ASN A 99 -10.29 27.43 -9.30
CA ASN A 99 -9.53 26.77 -10.35
C ASN A 99 -8.04 26.75 -9.97
N VAL A 100 -7.39 25.61 -10.22
CA VAL A 100 -5.95 25.44 -10.08
C VAL A 100 -5.34 25.47 -11.48
N VAL A 101 -4.26 26.24 -11.65
CA VAL A 101 -3.52 26.32 -12.91
C VAL A 101 -2.31 25.43 -12.83
N LEU A 102 -2.21 24.47 -13.75
CA LEU A 102 -1.14 23.49 -13.84
C LEU A 102 -0.27 23.80 -15.05
N GLU A 103 1.04 23.73 -14.86
CA GLU A 103 2.01 23.86 -15.93
C GLU A 103 2.02 22.58 -16.79
N SER A 104 1.82 22.74 -18.10
CA SER A 104 1.95 21.63 -19.05
C SER A 104 3.37 21.63 -19.61
N LYS A 105 3.97 20.43 -19.77
CA LYS A 105 5.32 20.28 -20.35
C LYS A 105 5.44 20.84 -21.76
N TYR A 106 4.33 20.90 -22.49
CA TYR A 106 4.24 21.47 -23.82
C TYR A 106 2.91 22.20 -24.00
N GLY A 107 2.94 23.38 -24.61
CA GLY A 107 1.76 24.15 -24.97
C GLY A 107 1.23 25.09 -23.88
N SER A 108 -0.09 25.26 -23.84
CA SER A 108 -0.77 26.19 -22.93
C SER A 108 -0.98 25.57 -21.53
N PRO A 109 -1.05 26.41 -20.46
CA PRO A 109 -1.32 25.92 -19.11
C PRO A 109 -2.70 25.27 -19.02
N LYS A 110 -2.82 24.24 -18.19
CA LYS A 110 -4.07 23.49 -17.98
C LYS A 110 -4.78 24.03 -16.76
N ILE A 111 -6.04 24.45 -16.94
CA ILE A 111 -6.89 24.91 -15.84
C ILE A 111 -7.74 23.71 -15.38
N VAL A 112 -7.64 23.37 -14.10
CA VAL A 112 -8.28 22.19 -13.51
C VAL A 112 -9.09 22.59 -12.28
N ASN A 113 -10.30 22.03 -12.20
CA ASN A 113 -11.24 22.28 -11.09
C ASN A 113 -11.44 21.03 -10.22
N ASP A 114 -10.82 19.92 -10.61
CA ASP A 114 -10.94 18.61 -9.98
C ASP A 114 -9.73 18.29 -9.10
N GLY A 115 -9.98 17.90 -7.85
CA GLY A 115 -8.95 17.50 -6.88
C GLY A 115 -8.21 16.21 -7.26
N VAL A 116 -8.83 15.28 -7.99
CA VAL A 116 -8.19 14.02 -8.42
C VAL A 116 -7.04 14.30 -9.36
N THR A 117 -7.30 15.12 -10.37
CA THR A 117 -6.32 15.50 -11.39
C THR A 117 -5.18 16.31 -10.77
N VAL A 118 -5.51 17.29 -9.91
CA VAL A 118 -4.52 18.08 -9.18
C VAL A 118 -3.61 17.18 -8.34
N ALA A 119 -4.17 16.28 -7.52
CA ALA A 119 -3.39 15.40 -6.65
C ALA A 119 -2.42 14.47 -7.41
N LYS A 120 -2.73 14.10 -8.65
CA LYS A 120 -1.85 13.26 -9.50
C LYS A 120 -0.63 14.03 -10.00
N GLU A 121 -0.79 15.33 -10.27
CA GLU A 121 0.26 16.18 -10.86
C GLU A 121 1.22 16.76 -9.80
N VAL A 122 0.86 16.74 -8.51
CA VAL A 122 1.75 17.23 -7.43
C VAL A 122 2.96 16.30 -7.23
N GLU A 123 4.15 16.88 -7.38
CA GLU A 123 5.44 16.30 -6.99
C GLU A 123 6.27 17.37 -6.27
N LEU A 124 6.93 16.98 -5.18
CA LEU A 124 7.75 17.87 -4.36
C LEU A 124 9.25 17.56 -4.57
N GLU A 125 10.07 18.60 -4.50
CA GLU A 125 11.53 18.52 -4.68
C GLU A 125 12.22 17.76 -3.54
N ASP A 126 11.88 18.07 -2.27
CA ASP A 126 12.45 17.35 -1.11
C ASP A 126 11.89 15.91 -1.10
N PRO A 127 12.76 14.88 -1.16
CA PRO A 127 12.31 13.49 -1.16
C PRO A 127 11.50 13.12 0.08
N VAL A 128 11.80 13.69 1.25
CA VAL A 128 11.08 13.39 2.50
C VAL A 128 9.66 13.96 2.42
N GLU A 129 9.52 15.22 2.03
CA GLU A 129 8.21 15.84 1.86
C GLU A 129 7.38 15.12 0.79
N ASN A 130 8.03 14.75 -0.32
CA ASN A 130 7.41 14.02 -1.42
C ASN A 130 6.89 12.64 -0.98
N ILE A 131 7.60 11.94 -0.08
CA ILE A 131 7.10 10.69 0.52
C ILE A 131 5.79 10.96 1.28
N GLY A 132 5.73 12.03 2.08
CA GLY A 132 4.52 12.41 2.81
C GLY A 132 3.32 12.65 1.88
N ALA A 133 3.52 13.47 0.85
CA ALA A 133 2.50 13.73 -0.17
C ALA A 133 2.06 12.45 -0.90
N LYS A 134 3.00 11.57 -1.25
CA LYS A 134 2.71 10.29 -1.93
C LYS A 134 1.85 9.35 -1.08
N LEU A 135 2.08 9.30 0.22
CA LEU A 135 1.28 8.45 1.13
C LEU A 135 -0.19 8.89 1.16
N VAL A 136 -0.44 10.20 1.24
CA VAL A 136 -1.80 10.73 1.25
C VAL A 136 -2.45 10.58 -0.14
N ARG A 137 -1.68 10.78 -1.22
CA ARG A 137 -2.14 10.54 -2.58
C ARG A 137 -2.58 9.08 -2.80
N GLN A 138 -1.85 8.12 -2.24
CA GLN A 138 -2.24 6.70 -2.30
C GLN A 138 -3.54 6.43 -1.55
N ALA A 139 -3.76 7.06 -0.40
CA ALA A 139 -5.02 6.95 0.33
C ALA A 139 -6.19 7.53 -0.50
N ALA A 140 -5.99 8.72 -1.08
CA ALA A 140 -6.99 9.36 -1.93
C ALA A 140 -7.31 8.56 -3.20
N ALA A 141 -6.30 7.97 -3.85
CA ALA A 141 -6.50 7.12 -5.01
C ALA A 141 -7.36 5.88 -4.68
N LYS A 142 -7.10 5.23 -3.54
CA LYS A 142 -7.94 4.11 -3.09
C LYS A 142 -9.39 4.51 -2.80
N THR A 143 -9.62 5.71 -2.28
CA THR A 143 -10.98 6.25 -2.12
C THR A 143 -11.67 6.40 -3.47
N ASN A 144 -10.97 6.98 -4.46
CA ASN A 144 -11.50 7.14 -5.81
C ASN A 144 -11.88 5.80 -6.44
N ASP A 145 -11.03 4.79 -6.30
CA ASP A 145 -11.22 3.50 -6.96
C ASP A 145 -12.41 2.71 -6.37
N LEU A 146 -12.72 2.91 -5.08
CA LEU A 146 -13.81 2.22 -4.39
C LEU A 146 -15.13 2.99 -4.42
N ALA A 147 -15.09 4.32 -4.23
CA ALA A 147 -16.27 5.15 -4.09
C ALA A 147 -16.60 5.99 -5.34
N GLY A 148 -15.63 6.22 -6.22
CA GLY A 148 -15.79 7.08 -7.41
C GLY A 148 -15.75 8.58 -7.13
N ASP A 149 -15.75 9.00 -5.86
CA ASP A 149 -15.66 10.39 -5.40
C ASP A 149 -15.02 10.44 -3.99
N GLY A 150 -14.77 11.64 -3.46
CA GLY A 150 -14.29 11.86 -2.10
C GLY A 150 -12.78 11.97 -1.98
N THR A 151 -12.06 12.07 -3.09
CA THR A 151 -10.60 12.25 -3.09
C THR A 151 -10.16 13.50 -2.35
N THR A 152 -10.79 14.63 -2.64
CA THR A 152 -10.53 15.92 -1.98
C THR A 152 -10.80 15.83 -0.48
N THR A 153 -11.92 15.21 -0.08
CA THR A 153 -12.29 15.02 1.32
C THR A 153 -11.30 14.14 2.06
N SER A 154 -10.86 13.03 1.45
CA SER A 154 -9.85 12.14 2.03
C SER A 154 -8.52 12.85 2.31
N VAL A 155 -8.07 13.71 1.39
CA VAL A 155 -6.82 14.47 1.54
C VAL A 155 -6.92 15.47 2.71
N VAL A 156 -8.00 16.23 2.79
CA VAL A 156 -8.21 17.24 3.84
C VAL A 156 -8.39 16.58 5.22
N LEU A 157 -9.12 15.45 5.29
CA LEU A 157 -9.23 14.68 6.53
C LEU A 157 -7.89 14.11 6.98
N ALA A 158 -7.08 13.59 6.04
CA ALA A 158 -5.74 13.09 6.35
C ALA A 158 -4.84 14.23 6.88
N GLN A 159 -4.89 15.42 6.28
CA GLN A 159 -4.17 16.60 6.76
C GLN A 159 -4.54 16.93 8.20
N GLY A 160 -5.84 17.00 8.53
CA GLY A 160 -6.31 17.31 9.87
C GLY A 160 -5.88 16.29 10.92
N LEU A 161 -6.05 14.99 10.61
CA LEU A 161 -5.64 13.91 11.51
C LEU A 161 -4.13 13.89 11.76
N ILE A 162 -3.33 14.10 10.72
CA ILE A 162 -1.87 14.16 10.84
C ILE A 162 -1.46 15.39 11.65
N ALA A 163 -2.04 16.56 11.37
CA ALA A 163 -1.70 17.79 12.09
C ALA A 163 -1.97 17.68 13.59
N GLU A 164 -3.14 17.19 13.99
CA GLU A 164 -3.47 16.99 15.40
C GLU A 164 -2.66 15.83 16.01
N GLY A 165 -2.47 14.73 15.28
CA GLY A 165 -1.66 13.60 15.73
C GLY A 165 -0.22 14.00 16.06
N VAL A 166 0.42 14.81 15.21
CA VAL A 166 1.79 15.30 15.45
C VAL A 166 1.85 16.20 16.67
N LYS A 167 0.85 17.07 16.91
CA LYS A 167 0.79 17.91 18.10
C LYS A 167 0.72 17.07 19.39
N VAL A 168 -0.15 16.06 19.41
CA VAL A 168 -0.34 15.20 20.59
C VAL A 168 0.89 14.32 20.85
N VAL A 169 1.52 13.78 19.80
CA VAL A 169 2.77 13.02 19.93
C VAL A 169 3.92 13.91 20.40
N ALA A 170 4.02 15.16 19.93
CA ALA A 170 5.02 16.11 20.39
C ALA A 170 4.86 16.46 21.89
N ALA A 171 3.64 16.36 22.44
CA ALA A 171 3.39 16.49 23.87
C ALA A 171 3.82 15.26 24.72
N GLY A 172 4.40 14.23 24.10
CA GLY A 172 4.91 13.03 24.77
C GLY A 172 3.91 11.88 24.89
N ALA A 173 2.74 11.97 24.23
CA ALA A 173 1.77 10.90 24.23
C ALA A 173 2.24 9.70 23.38
N ASN A 174 1.84 8.49 23.77
CA ASN A 174 2.24 7.26 23.09
C ASN A 174 1.55 7.12 21.72
N PRO A 175 2.28 7.13 20.60
CA PRO A 175 1.68 7.07 19.25
C PRO A 175 0.90 5.79 19.00
N VAL A 176 1.30 4.66 19.59
CA VAL A 176 0.62 3.36 19.40
C VAL A 176 -0.79 3.38 20.00
N LEU A 177 -0.94 4.03 21.16
CA LEU A 177 -2.25 4.15 21.81
C LEU A 177 -3.15 5.13 21.06
N ILE A 178 -2.59 6.22 20.54
CA ILE A 178 -3.32 7.20 19.72
C ILE A 178 -3.87 6.52 18.46
N THR A 179 -3.03 5.80 17.71
CA THR A 179 -3.48 5.10 16.49
C THR A 179 -4.57 4.08 16.79
N ARG A 180 -4.44 3.29 17.87
CA ARG A 180 -5.50 2.37 18.31
C ARG A 180 -6.79 3.09 18.69
N GLY A 181 -6.69 4.27 19.31
CA GLY A 181 -7.83 5.12 19.65
C GLY A 181 -8.53 5.64 18.41
N ILE A 182 -7.77 6.14 17.43
CA ILE A 182 -8.29 6.59 16.13
C ILE A 182 -9.01 5.44 15.42
N GLU A 183 -8.39 4.25 15.30
CA GLU A 183 -9.02 3.10 14.65
C GLU A 183 -10.34 2.68 15.28
N LYS A 184 -10.41 2.63 16.62
CA LYS A 184 -11.64 2.31 17.34
C LYS A 184 -12.73 3.36 17.10
N THR A 185 -12.35 4.63 17.15
CA THR A 185 -13.26 5.76 16.95
C THR A 185 -13.80 5.77 15.52
N THR A 186 -12.93 5.57 14.52
CA THR A 186 -13.34 5.47 13.12
C THR A 186 -14.32 4.32 12.90
N LYS A 187 -14.10 3.15 13.51
CA LYS A 187 -15.03 2.01 13.41
C LYS A 187 -16.40 2.35 14.01
N ALA A 188 -16.44 2.98 15.17
CA ALA A 188 -17.69 3.40 15.80
C ALA A 188 -18.42 4.45 14.95
N LEU A 189 -17.70 5.46 14.45
CA LEU A 189 -18.27 6.50 13.58
C LEU A 189 -18.79 5.94 12.26
N VAL A 190 -18.11 4.96 11.65
CA VAL A 190 -18.61 4.31 10.42
C VAL A 190 -19.90 3.55 10.70
N ASN A 191 -20.06 2.92 11.87
CA ASN A 191 -21.31 2.26 12.23
C ASN A 191 -22.45 3.27 12.42
N GLU A 192 -22.16 4.41 13.04
CA GLU A 192 -23.15 5.49 13.20
C GLU A 192 -23.50 6.15 11.86
N LEU A 193 -22.54 6.32 10.94
CA LEU A 193 -22.83 6.82 9.60
C LEU A 193 -23.75 5.88 8.82
N LYS A 194 -23.66 4.56 9.06
CA LYS A 194 -24.58 3.59 8.46
C LYS A 194 -25.98 3.70 9.07
N SER A 195 -26.12 3.93 10.37
CA SER A 195 -27.46 4.15 10.98
C SER A 195 -28.10 5.45 10.53
N MET A 196 -27.30 6.48 10.23
CA MET A 196 -27.77 7.74 9.64
C MET A 196 -28.08 7.66 8.14
N SER A 197 -27.59 6.63 7.45
CA SER A 197 -27.82 6.47 6.01
C SER A 197 -29.24 6.02 5.71
N LYS A 198 -29.81 6.52 4.62
CA LYS A 198 -31.14 6.13 4.13
C LYS A 198 -30.97 5.17 2.95
N GLU A 199 -31.59 4.00 3.03
CA GLU A 199 -31.67 3.07 1.90
C GLU A 199 -32.58 3.67 0.80
N VAL A 200 -32.16 3.53 -0.45
CA VAL A 200 -32.89 4.08 -1.60
C VAL A 200 -33.82 3.00 -2.13
N GLU A 201 -35.12 3.28 -2.09
CA GLU A 201 -36.17 2.44 -2.67
C GLU A 201 -36.28 2.67 -4.19
N ASP A 202 -36.84 1.70 -4.92
CA ASP A 202 -36.96 1.74 -6.39
C ASP A 202 -37.70 2.99 -6.91
N SER A 203 -38.66 3.50 -6.14
CA SER A 203 -39.42 4.72 -6.47
C SER A 203 -38.60 5.99 -6.35
N GLU A 204 -37.60 6.02 -5.46
CA GLU A 204 -36.74 7.20 -5.21
C GLU A 204 -35.50 7.21 -6.11
N LEU A 205 -35.20 6.09 -6.79
CA LEU A 205 -33.99 5.94 -7.61
C LEU A 205 -33.92 6.98 -8.74
N ALA A 206 -35.05 7.25 -9.40
CA ALA A 206 -35.12 8.25 -10.46
C ALA A 206 -34.80 9.66 -9.97
N ASP A 207 -35.30 10.03 -8.79
CA ASP A 207 -35.08 11.34 -8.18
C ASP A 207 -33.62 11.50 -7.74
N VAL A 208 -33.05 10.49 -7.08
CA VAL A 208 -31.65 10.50 -6.64
C VAL A 208 -30.70 10.66 -7.83
N ALA A 209 -30.94 9.92 -8.91
CA ALA A 209 -30.10 10.00 -10.10
C ALA A 209 -30.33 11.31 -10.89
N ALA A 210 -31.54 11.87 -10.91
CA ALA A 210 -31.79 13.20 -11.48
C ALA A 210 -31.04 14.32 -10.73
N VAL A 211 -30.98 14.26 -9.39
CA VAL A 211 -30.21 15.20 -8.58
C VAL A 211 -28.72 15.04 -8.84
N SER A 212 -28.23 13.80 -8.90
CA SER A 212 -26.82 13.48 -9.13
C SER A 212 -26.32 13.93 -10.50
N ALA A 213 -27.18 13.85 -11.54
CA ALA A 213 -26.88 14.31 -12.90
C ALA A 213 -27.00 15.83 -13.10
N GLY A 214 -27.05 16.63 -12.03
CA GLY A 214 -27.13 18.08 -12.11
C GLY A 214 -28.49 18.62 -12.57
N LYS A 215 -29.59 17.98 -12.15
CA LYS A 215 -30.99 18.33 -12.52
C LYS A 215 -31.26 18.24 -14.03
N THR A 216 -30.71 17.25 -14.71
CA THR A 216 -31.03 16.97 -16.11
C THR A 216 -32.06 15.84 -16.20
N MET A 217 -33.34 16.18 -16.36
CA MET A 217 -34.45 15.24 -16.50
C MET A 217 -34.54 14.70 -17.95
N LYS A 218 -33.44 14.14 -18.47
CA LYS A 218 -33.35 13.69 -19.88
C LYS A 218 -32.80 12.28 -20.08
N TRP A 219 -32.49 11.53 -19.02
CA TRP A 219 -31.80 10.24 -19.16
C TRP A 219 -32.69 9.00 -18.97
N GLY A 220 -34.00 9.07 -19.21
CA GLY A 220 -34.87 7.89 -19.11
C GLY A 220 -36.00 7.89 -20.15
N THR A 221 -35.71 7.34 -21.33
CA THR A 221 -36.68 6.76 -22.25
C THR A 221 -36.13 5.44 -22.77
#